data_AF-A0A956ICA6-F1
#
_entry.id   AF-A0A956ICA6-F1
#
_cell.length_a   1.000
_cell.length_b   1.000
_cell.length_c   1.000
_cell.angle_alpha   90.00
_cell.angle_beta   90.00
_cell.angle_gamma   90.00
#
_symmetry.space_group_name_H-M   'P 1'
#
loop_
_entity.id
_entity.type
_entity.pdbx_description
1 polymer ?
#
loop_
_entity_poly.entity_id
_entity_poly.type
_entity_poly.pdbx_seq_one_letter_code
_entity_poly.pdbx_strand_id
1 'polypeptide(L)'
;MALRSALAETGQQAVARMRAQKDTAAFANSPGYPALVDRLDEAWKARLAAATAIVTYAEALEAVTDAGKSGSKAVEAVANGVQGLAEAAGLAVPGAGAAAGVVTDVAKFVYAQIALARAADTLDEALQRAQPAVARIAQILRQDIDDLGAILQAVALAERNALRTHHQIELGYRDSLVERRDALYARSGALDAQARTTLAALARERTGLEGKKNRTEADEPRLTAIEAEVAGLYEAAGALTPAERDELLTLEQHVQAMQVWHEPLQRRLDAIETRRRAEHELLAVAEGAIDD
;
A
#
# COMPACT_ATOMS: atom_id res chain seq x y z
N MET A 1 -15.09 11.05 -17.44
CA MET A 1 -14.90 11.77 -16.15
C MET A 1 -14.74 10.89 -14.91
N ALA A 2 -15.62 9.91 -14.64
CA ALA A 2 -15.60 9.15 -13.37
C ALA A 2 -14.25 8.45 -13.07
N LEU A 3 -13.60 7.87 -14.08
CA LEU A 3 -12.28 7.23 -13.94
C LEU A 3 -11.19 8.21 -13.48
N ARG A 4 -11.17 9.43 -14.03
CA ARG A 4 -10.20 10.47 -13.66
C ARG A 4 -10.36 10.87 -12.20
N SER A 5 -11.60 11.09 -11.74
CA SER A 5 -11.87 11.44 -10.34
C SER A 5 -11.52 10.30 -9.39
N ALA A 6 -11.86 9.06 -9.75
CA ALA A 6 -11.56 7.89 -8.93
C ALA A 6 -10.04 7.66 -8.80
N LEU A 7 -9.28 7.75 -9.90
CA LEU A 7 -7.82 7.66 -9.89
C LEU A 7 -7.23 8.79 -9.04
N ALA A 8 -7.65 10.04 -9.30
CA ALA A 8 -7.15 11.20 -8.56
C ALA A 8 -7.38 11.05 -7.05
N GLU A 9 -8.59 10.74 -6.60
CA GLU A 9 -8.87 10.63 -5.17
C GLU A 9 -8.13 9.48 -4.50
N THR A 10 -8.22 8.27 -5.05
CA THR A 10 -7.70 7.07 -4.37
C THR A 10 -6.18 7.08 -4.25
N GLY A 11 -5.47 7.34 -5.36
CA GLY A 11 -4.01 7.33 -5.33
C GLY A 11 -3.42 8.56 -4.64
N GLN A 12 -4.05 9.73 -4.76
CA GLN A 12 -3.55 10.93 -4.07
C GLN A 12 -3.74 10.84 -2.55
N GLN A 13 -4.82 10.21 -2.08
CA GLN A 13 -4.97 9.89 -0.65
C GLN A 13 -3.90 8.90 -0.17
N ALA A 14 -3.56 7.89 -0.97
CA ALA A 14 -2.51 6.93 -0.63
C ALA A 14 -1.13 7.61 -0.51
N VAL A 15 -0.76 8.41 -1.53
CA VAL A 15 0.50 9.18 -1.53
C VAL A 15 0.53 10.18 -0.38
N ALA A 16 -0.55 10.92 -0.13
CA ALA A 16 -0.62 11.87 0.98
C ALA A 16 -0.43 11.19 2.34
N ARG A 17 -1.02 10.00 2.54
CA ARG A 17 -0.83 9.21 3.75
C ARG A 17 0.62 8.78 3.91
N MET A 18 1.26 8.28 2.85
CA MET A 18 2.67 7.86 2.89
C MET A 18 3.60 9.04 3.18
N ARG A 19 3.31 10.21 2.62
CA ARG A 19 4.04 11.47 2.93
C ARG A 19 3.87 11.87 4.39
N ALA A 20 2.66 11.79 4.94
CA ALA A 20 2.44 12.08 6.36
C ALA A 20 3.17 11.08 7.29
N GLN A 21 3.31 9.82 6.86
CA GLN A 21 4.02 8.78 7.62
C GLN A 21 5.55 8.92 7.54
N LYS A 22 6.08 9.39 6.40
CA LYS A 22 7.52 9.53 6.12
C LYS A 22 8.30 10.23 7.23
N ASP A 23 7.70 11.23 7.88
CA ASP A 23 8.38 12.04 8.91
C ASP A 23 8.21 11.47 10.33
N THR A 24 7.47 10.38 10.51
CA THR A 24 7.34 9.74 11.82
C THR A 24 8.61 8.97 12.18
N ALA A 25 8.92 8.84 13.47
CA ALA A 25 10.14 8.20 13.95
C ALA A 25 10.37 6.77 13.42
N ALA A 26 9.29 6.03 13.18
CA ALA A 26 9.35 4.67 12.63
C ALA A 26 9.87 4.63 11.17
N PHE A 27 9.63 5.69 10.38
CA PHE A 27 9.92 5.71 8.95
C PHE A 27 11.04 6.68 8.55
N ALA A 28 11.24 7.77 9.29
CA ALA A 28 12.24 8.79 8.98
C ALA A 28 13.66 8.24 8.96
N ASN A 29 13.95 7.25 9.81
CA ASN A 29 15.25 6.59 9.90
C ASN A 29 15.33 5.28 9.09
N SER A 30 14.26 4.89 8.40
CA SER A 30 14.25 3.68 7.58
C SER A 30 15.06 3.91 6.30
N PRO A 31 16.07 3.07 6.00
CA PRO A 31 16.88 3.22 4.79
C PRO A 31 16.01 3.24 3.53
N GLY A 32 16.05 4.36 2.80
CA GLY A 32 15.41 4.51 1.49
C GLY A 32 13.89 4.76 1.48
N TYR A 33 13.18 4.60 2.59
CA TYR A 33 11.72 4.85 2.63
C TYR A 33 11.35 6.30 2.25
N PRO A 34 11.97 7.34 2.84
CA PRO A 34 11.79 8.74 2.42
C PRO A 34 11.91 8.97 0.91
N ALA A 35 12.96 8.44 0.30
CA ALA A 35 13.25 8.62 -1.12
C ALA A 35 12.26 7.86 -2.02
N LEU A 36 11.82 6.67 -1.59
CA LEU A 36 10.81 5.90 -2.31
C LEU A 36 9.44 6.61 -2.31
N VAL A 37 9.05 7.22 -1.19
CA VAL A 37 7.81 8.01 -1.10
C VAL A 37 7.87 9.24 -2.01
N ASP A 38 9.00 9.94 -2.06
CA ASP A 38 9.18 11.08 -2.97
C ASP A 38 9.11 10.65 -4.43
N ARG A 39 9.80 9.55 -4.78
CA ARG A 39 9.75 8.97 -6.13
C ARG A 39 8.33 8.55 -6.50
N LEU A 40 7.57 7.97 -5.57
CA LEU A 40 6.17 7.62 -5.78
C LEU A 40 5.30 8.85 -6.03
N ASP A 41 5.48 9.94 -5.27
CA ASP A 41 4.72 11.19 -5.45
C ASP A 41 4.96 11.81 -6.84
N GLU A 42 6.22 11.86 -7.28
CA GLU A 42 6.58 12.35 -8.63
C GLU A 42 5.98 11.45 -9.72
N ALA A 43 6.17 10.14 -9.58
CA ALA A 43 5.61 9.15 -10.50
C ALA A 43 4.07 9.26 -10.59
N TRP A 44 3.39 9.42 -9.45
CA TRP A 44 1.94 9.52 -9.40
C TRP A 44 1.42 10.78 -10.11
N LYS A 45 2.09 11.93 -9.90
CA LYS A 45 1.75 13.18 -10.60
C LYS A 45 1.85 13.06 -12.11
N ALA A 46 2.92 12.42 -12.61
CA ALA A 46 3.09 12.17 -14.04
C ALA A 46 1.94 11.33 -14.61
N ARG A 47 1.45 10.33 -13.87
CA ARG A 47 0.34 9.47 -14.32
C ARG A 47 -1.01 10.17 -14.30
N LEU A 48 -1.26 11.06 -13.33
CA LEU A 48 -2.47 11.90 -13.35
C LEU A 48 -2.49 12.81 -14.58
N ALA A 49 -1.32 13.34 -14.98
CA ALA A 49 -1.20 14.10 -16.22
C ALA A 49 -1.47 13.20 -17.44
N ALA A 50 -0.89 12.00 -17.50
CA ALA A 50 -1.13 11.04 -18.59
C ALA A 50 -2.60 10.62 -18.72
N ALA A 51 -3.24 10.25 -17.61
CA ALA A 51 -4.66 9.90 -17.60
C ALA A 51 -5.55 11.06 -18.05
N THR A 52 -5.19 12.29 -17.67
CA THR A 52 -5.89 13.50 -18.14
C THR A 52 -5.73 13.68 -19.64
N ALA A 53 -4.51 13.51 -20.17
CA ALA A 53 -4.23 13.64 -21.60
C ALA A 53 -4.94 12.56 -22.44
N ILE A 54 -5.03 11.31 -21.96
CA ILE A 54 -5.80 10.24 -22.61
C ILE A 54 -7.28 10.63 -22.70
N VAL A 55 -7.86 11.11 -21.60
CA VAL A 55 -9.27 11.56 -21.60
C VAL A 55 -9.47 12.72 -22.57
N THR A 56 -8.57 13.71 -22.59
CA THR A 56 -8.64 14.83 -23.53
C THR A 56 -8.49 14.39 -24.98
N TYR A 57 -7.63 13.41 -25.28
CA TYR A 57 -7.52 12.84 -26.62
C TYR A 57 -8.80 12.09 -27.02
N ALA A 58 -9.39 11.30 -26.11
CA ALA A 58 -10.66 10.62 -26.37
C ALA A 58 -11.82 11.61 -26.60
N GLU A 59 -11.90 12.67 -25.80
CA GLU A 59 -12.87 13.76 -25.98
C GLU A 59 -12.66 14.47 -27.32
N ALA A 60 -11.41 14.65 -27.77
CA ALA A 60 -11.11 15.20 -29.09
C ALA A 60 -11.61 14.28 -30.21
N LEU A 61 -11.42 12.95 -30.09
CA LEU A 61 -11.94 11.98 -31.06
C LEU A 61 -13.47 11.95 -31.11
N GLU A 62 -14.14 12.07 -29.95
CA GLU A 62 -15.60 12.15 -29.86
C GLU A 62 -16.11 13.43 -30.55
N ALA A 63 -15.56 14.59 -30.21
CA ALA A 63 -15.93 15.87 -30.80
C ALA A 63 -15.71 15.89 -32.33
N VAL A 64 -14.66 15.22 -32.80
CA VAL A 64 -14.39 15.01 -34.22
C VAL A 64 -15.46 14.15 -34.89
N THR A 65 -15.92 13.10 -34.21
CA THR A 65 -16.98 12.21 -34.71
C THR A 65 -18.31 12.96 -34.80
N ASP A 66 -18.62 13.81 -33.82
CA ASP A 66 -19.83 14.64 -33.77
C ASP A 66 -19.83 15.76 -34.82
N ALA A 67 -18.67 16.37 -35.09
CA ALA A 67 -18.53 17.47 -36.06
C ALA A 67 -18.62 17.02 -37.53
N GLY A 68 -18.59 15.71 -37.80
CA GLY A 68 -18.55 15.14 -39.15
C GLY A 68 -17.14 15.14 -39.78
N LYS A 69 -16.92 14.22 -40.73
CA LYS A 69 -15.59 13.79 -41.25
C LYS A 69 -14.71 14.86 -41.95
N SER A 70 -15.12 16.11 -42.02
CA SER A 70 -14.49 17.10 -42.90
C SER A 70 -14.44 18.49 -42.26
N GLY A 71 -13.30 18.78 -41.63
CA GLY A 71 -12.95 20.13 -41.19
C GLY A 71 -11.51 20.18 -40.68
N SER A 72 -10.78 21.23 -41.03
CA SER A 72 -9.41 21.48 -40.53
C SER A 72 -9.34 21.49 -39.00
N LYS A 73 -10.42 21.89 -38.32
CA LYS A 73 -10.57 21.82 -36.85
C LYS A 73 -10.46 20.40 -36.30
N ALA A 74 -10.99 19.40 -37.02
CA ALA A 74 -10.96 18.01 -36.59
C ALA A 74 -9.53 17.45 -36.65
N VAL A 75 -8.82 17.74 -37.74
CA VAL A 75 -7.40 17.40 -37.91
C VAL A 75 -6.54 18.06 -36.83
N GLU A 76 -6.77 19.35 -36.57
CA GLU A 76 -6.07 20.10 -35.52
C GLU A 76 -6.34 19.52 -34.12
N ALA A 77 -7.59 19.15 -33.83
CA ALA A 77 -7.95 18.52 -32.56
C ALA A 77 -7.23 17.18 -32.34
N VAL A 78 -7.16 16.32 -33.36
CA VAL A 78 -6.40 15.05 -33.29
C VAL A 78 -4.93 15.32 -32.99
N ALA A 79 -4.30 16.21 -33.76
CA ALA A 79 -2.88 16.50 -33.57
C ALA A 79 -2.58 17.13 -32.20
N ASN A 80 -3.44 18.03 -31.71
CA ASN A 80 -3.31 18.64 -30.39
C ASN A 80 -3.50 17.59 -29.28
N GLY A 81 -4.43 16.65 -29.45
CA GLY A 81 -4.62 15.56 -28.50
C GLY A 81 -3.40 14.63 -28.44
N VAL A 82 -2.79 14.28 -29.58
CA VAL A 82 -1.55 13.49 -29.62
C VAL A 82 -0.37 14.27 -29.00
N GLN A 83 -0.29 15.58 -29.23
CA GLN A 83 0.70 16.43 -28.57
C GLN A 83 0.52 16.43 -27.05
N GLY A 84 -0.71 16.60 -26.56
CA GLY A 84 -1.00 16.53 -25.13
C GLY A 84 -0.63 15.18 -24.51
N LEU A 85 -0.87 14.09 -25.23
CA LEU A 85 -0.41 12.75 -24.85
C LEU A 85 1.11 12.65 -24.75
N ALA A 86 1.83 13.19 -25.74
CA ALA A 86 3.29 13.18 -25.76
C ALA A 86 3.87 13.96 -24.57
N GLU A 87 3.35 15.16 -24.31
CA GLU A 87 3.75 16.00 -23.18
C GLU A 87 3.49 15.31 -21.84
N ALA A 88 2.34 14.65 -21.69
CA ALA A 88 1.99 13.95 -20.47
C ALA A 88 2.81 12.68 -20.24
N ALA A 89 3.30 12.03 -21.31
CA ALA A 89 4.31 10.97 -21.25
C ALA A 89 5.74 11.50 -21.04
N GLY A 90 5.90 12.79 -20.75
CA GLY A 90 7.21 13.41 -20.50
C GLY A 90 8.08 13.58 -21.75
N LEU A 91 7.52 13.47 -22.95
CA LEU A 91 8.25 13.69 -24.20
C LEU A 91 8.45 15.18 -24.43
N ALA A 92 9.64 15.68 -24.07
CA ALA A 92 10.03 17.06 -24.26
C ALA A 92 9.96 17.49 -25.75
N VAL A 93 9.39 18.67 -25.99
CA VAL A 93 9.32 19.28 -27.34
C VAL A 93 10.74 19.62 -27.82
N PRO A 94 11.17 19.13 -29.00
CA PRO A 94 12.43 19.52 -29.59
C PRO A 94 12.51 21.05 -29.78
N GLY A 95 13.51 21.69 -29.19
CA GLY A 95 13.75 23.13 -29.35
C GLY A 95 13.08 24.06 -28.33
N ALA A 96 12.31 23.53 -27.36
CA ALA A 96 11.88 24.29 -26.20
C ALA A 96 13.07 24.48 -25.23
N GLY A 97 13.57 25.71 -25.10
CA GLY A 97 14.87 26.10 -24.54
C GLY A 97 15.40 25.45 -23.24
N ALA A 98 16.73 25.46 -23.14
CA ALA A 98 17.69 25.34 -22.00
C ALA A 98 17.54 24.25 -20.91
N ALA A 99 16.36 23.72 -20.63
CA ALA A 99 16.17 22.57 -19.73
C ALA A 99 16.04 21.24 -20.48
N ALA A 100 16.47 21.21 -21.75
CA ALA A 100 16.36 20.08 -22.67
C ALA A 100 17.37 18.98 -22.31
N GLY A 101 17.03 18.19 -21.29
CA GLY A 101 17.55 16.83 -21.16
C GLY A 101 17.27 16.07 -22.46
N VAL A 102 18.29 15.38 -22.96
CA VAL A 102 18.33 14.51 -24.15
C VAL A 102 16.98 14.36 -24.86
N VAL A 103 16.80 15.09 -25.97
CA VAL A 103 15.71 14.80 -26.91
C VAL A 103 15.95 13.39 -27.45
N THR A 104 15.23 12.43 -26.89
CA THR A 104 15.33 11.03 -27.32
C THR A 104 14.81 10.90 -28.75
N ASP A 105 15.30 9.91 -29.50
CA ASP A 105 14.82 9.65 -30.86
C ASP A 105 13.31 9.35 -30.90
N VAL A 106 12.77 8.87 -29.77
CA VAL A 106 11.33 8.68 -29.57
C VAL A 106 10.56 10.00 -29.60
N ALA A 107 11.03 11.03 -28.89
CA ALA A 107 10.38 12.34 -28.91
C ALA A 107 10.38 12.91 -30.34
N LYS A 108 11.54 12.90 -31.04
CA LYS A 108 11.62 13.37 -32.43
C LYS A 108 10.64 12.65 -33.35
N PHE A 109 10.56 11.32 -33.23
CA PHE A 109 9.64 10.51 -34.01
C PHE A 109 8.19 10.91 -33.74
N VAL A 110 7.77 11.00 -32.47
CA VAL A 110 6.40 11.37 -32.09
C VAL A 110 6.03 12.76 -32.61
N TYR A 111 6.88 13.76 -32.44
CA TYR A 111 6.63 15.12 -32.95
C TYR A 111 6.59 15.19 -34.48
N ALA A 112 7.38 14.38 -35.18
CA ALA A 112 7.30 14.27 -36.64
C ALA A 112 5.93 13.73 -37.08
N GLN A 113 5.41 12.69 -36.41
CA GLN A 113 4.07 12.16 -36.70
C GLN A 113 2.97 13.16 -36.37
N ILE A 114 3.10 13.93 -35.28
CA ILE A 114 2.16 15.03 -34.94
C ILE A 114 2.15 16.07 -36.07
N ALA A 115 3.32 16.47 -36.57
CA ALA A 115 3.42 17.43 -37.68
C ALA A 115 2.78 16.88 -38.96
N LEU A 116 3.00 15.60 -39.26
CA LEU A 116 2.35 14.91 -40.39
C LEU A 116 0.83 14.88 -40.21
N ALA A 117 0.33 14.58 -39.02
CA ALA A 117 -1.10 14.58 -38.72
C ALA A 117 -1.70 15.98 -38.89
N ARG A 118 -1.03 17.06 -38.43
CA ARG A 118 -1.47 18.45 -38.65
C ARG A 118 -1.54 18.83 -40.13
N ALA A 119 -0.63 18.28 -40.94
CA ALA A 119 -0.54 18.54 -42.37
C ALA A 119 -1.43 17.61 -43.21
N ALA A 120 -2.31 16.82 -42.61
CA ALA A 120 -3.24 15.96 -43.32
C ALA A 120 -4.43 16.75 -43.86
N ASP A 121 -4.91 16.41 -45.06
CA ASP A 121 -6.04 17.08 -45.70
C ASP A 121 -7.38 16.54 -45.20
N THR A 122 -7.38 15.32 -44.67
CA THR A 122 -8.57 14.63 -44.16
C THR A 122 -8.33 14.11 -42.75
N LEU A 123 -9.42 13.93 -42.02
CA LEU A 123 -9.38 13.31 -40.70
C LEU A 123 -8.81 11.88 -40.76
N ASP A 124 -9.23 11.08 -41.74
CA ASP A 124 -8.78 9.70 -41.89
C ASP A 124 -7.25 9.63 -42.05
N GLU A 125 -6.70 10.50 -42.89
CA GLU A 125 -5.26 10.64 -43.05
C GLU A 125 -4.57 11.15 -41.78
N ALA A 126 -5.18 12.11 -41.06
CA ALA A 126 -4.64 12.59 -39.79
C ALA A 126 -4.54 11.48 -38.74
N LEU A 127 -5.57 10.63 -38.64
CA LEU A 127 -5.61 9.48 -37.74
C LEU A 127 -4.56 8.44 -38.13
N GLN A 128 -4.45 8.10 -39.42
CA GLN A 128 -3.44 7.17 -39.92
C GLN A 128 -2.01 7.65 -39.64
N ARG A 129 -1.75 8.96 -39.83
CA ARG A 129 -0.45 9.58 -39.52
C ARG A 129 -0.19 9.72 -38.02
N ALA A 130 -1.24 9.89 -37.20
CA ALA A 130 -1.12 9.94 -35.74
C ALA A 130 -0.87 8.57 -35.11
N GLN A 131 -1.36 7.48 -35.72
CA GLN A 131 -1.34 6.14 -35.15
C GLN A 131 0.05 5.67 -34.66
N PRO A 132 1.16 5.89 -35.40
CA PRO A 132 2.48 5.47 -34.94
C PRO A 132 2.95 6.25 -33.71
N ALA A 133 2.61 7.54 -33.60
CA ALA A 133 2.89 8.33 -32.39
C ALA A 133 2.08 7.82 -31.20
N VAL A 134 0.78 7.59 -31.39
CA VAL A 134 -0.10 7.04 -30.34
C VAL A 134 0.42 5.70 -29.84
N ALA A 135 0.79 4.78 -30.74
CA ALA A 135 1.35 3.48 -30.37
C ALA A 135 2.65 3.61 -29.55
N ARG A 136 3.53 4.54 -29.93
CA ARG A 136 4.79 4.76 -29.21
C ARG A 136 4.59 5.40 -27.85
N ILE A 137 3.64 6.33 -27.73
CA ILE A 137 3.25 6.92 -26.45
C ILE A 137 2.62 5.85 -25.55
N ALA A 138 1.72 5.02 -26.07
CA ALA A 138 1.11 3.92 -25.33
C ALA A 138 2.16 2.96 -24.75
N GLN A 139 3.21 2.64 -25.51
CA GLN A 139 4.32 1.82 -25.02
C GLN A 139 5.09 2.48 -23.87
N ILE A 140 5.33 3.79 -23.93
CA ILE A 140 5.97 4.54 -22.84
C ILE A 140 5.08 4.50 -21.59
N LEU A 141 3.79 4.77 -21.75
CA LEU A 141 2.84 4.75 -20.64
C LEU A 141 2.72 3.36 -20.01
N ARG A 142 2.83 2.28 -20.81
CA ARG A 142 2.89 0.91 -20.29
C ARG A 142 4.13 0.70 -19.42
N GLN A 143 5.31 1.05 -19.92
CA GLN A 143 6.55 0.96 -19.13
C GLN A 143 6.48 1.80 -17.86
N ASP A 144 5.90 3.00 -17.94
CA ASP A 144 5.68 3.83 -16.76
C ASP A 144 4.76 3.11 -15.77
N ILE A 145 3.64 2.51 -16.18
CA ILE A 145 2.77 1.75 -15.27
C ILE A 145 3.55 0.63 -14.57
N ASP A 146 4.38 -0.13 -15.29
CA ASP A 146 5.22 -1.20 -14.73
C ASP A 146 6.20 -0.64 -13.68
N ASP A 147 6.86 0.48 -14.01
CA ASP A 147 7.78 1.17 -13.10
C ASP A 147 7.06 1.67 -11.84
N LEU A 148 5.77 2.04 -11.94
CA LEU A 148 4.96 2.40 -10.76
C LEU A 148 4.77 1.19 -9.86
N GLY A 149 4.40 0.06 -10.47
CA GLY A 149 4.18 -1.18 -9.76
C GLY A 149 5.42 -1.58 -8.98
N ALA A 150 6.60 -1.45 -9.58
CA ALA A 150 7.86 -1.67 -8.91
C ALA A 150 8.10 -0.69 -7.73
N ILE A 151 7.82 0.61 -7.91
CA ILE A 151 7.94 1.60 -6.84
C ILE A 151 6.97 1.31 -5.69
N LEU A 152 5.70 1.02 -5.98
CA LEU A 152 4.68 0.68 -4.97
C LEU A 152 5.09 -0.56 -4.16
N GLN A 153 5.56 -1.61 -4.84
CA GLN A 153 6.09 -2.80 -4.17
C GLN A 153 7.28 -2.48 -3.25
N ALA A 154 8.22 -1.64 -3.74
CA ALA A 154 9.37 -1.22 -2.96
C ALA A 154 8.95 -0.40 -1.72
N VAL A 155 7.99 0.52 -1.87
CA VAL A 155 7.43 1.30 -0.75
C VAL A 155 6.76 0.38 0.26
N ALA A 156 5.93 -0.57 -0.18
CA ALA A 156 5.23 -1.50 0.71
C ALA A 156 6.21 -2.39 1.51
N LEU A 157 7.25 -2.89 0.85
CA LEU A 157 8.31 -3.66 1.49
C LEU A 157 9.10 -2.81 2.49
N ALA A 158 9.44 -1.57 2.12
CA ALA A 158 10.12 -0.64 3.00
C ALA A 158 9.26 -0.23 4.19
N GLU A 159 7.94 -0.05 4.02
CA GLU A 159 6.98 0.23 5.10
C GLU A 159 6.96 -0.94 6.10
N ARG A 160 6.82 -2.18 5.59
CA ARG A 160 6.87 -3.39 6.40
C ARG A 160 8.18 -3.52 7.18
N ASN A 161 9.31 -3.33 6.50
CA ASN A 161 10.63 -3.46 7.13
C ASN A 161 10.85 -2.39 8.20
N ALA A 162 10.47 -1.14 7.93
CA ALA A 162 10.54 -0.05 8.89
C ALA A 162 9.77 -0.37 10.17
N LEU A 163 8.53 -0.86 10.04
CA LEU A 163 7.71 -1.27 11.18
C LEU A 163 8.33 -2.43 11.96
N ARG A 164 8.86 -3.45 11.27
CA ARG A 164 9.50 -4.60 11.93
C ARG A 164 10.78 -4.19 12.65
N THR A 165 11.61 -3.36 12.05
CA THR A 165 12.86 -2.87 12.66
C THR A 165 12.57 -1.98 13.85
N HIS A 166 11.63 -1.04 13.71
CA HIS A 166 11.24 -0.12 14.78
C HIS A 166 10.74 -0.87 16.03
N HIS A 167 10.12 -2.04 15.82
CA HIS A 167 9.54 -2.85 16.88
C HIS A 167 10.25 -4.18 17.10
N GLN A 168 11.49 -4.31 16.64
CA GLN A 168 12.21 -5.59 16.66
C GLN A 168 12.43 -6.09 18.09
N ILE A 169 12.71 -5.18 19.02
CA ILE A 169 12.96 -5.51 20.43
C ILE A 169 11.67 -6.03 21.07
N GLU A 170 10.56 -5.35 20.87
CA GLU A 170 9.25 -5.70 21.40
C GLU A 170 8.74 -7.03 20.82
N LEU A 171 8.93 -7.24 19.51
CA LEU A 171 8.60 -8.49 18.84
C LEU A 171 9.46 -9.64 19.38
N GLY A 172 10.78 -9.46 19.47
CA GLY A 172 11.67 -10.49 20.01
C GLY A 172 11.39 -10.81 21.48
N TYR A 173 11.08 -9.79 22.30
CA TYR A 173 10.66 -9.99 23.68
C TYR A 173 9.36 -10.79 23.76
N ARG A 174 8.34 -10.41 22.99
CA ARG A 174 7.07 -11.16 22.92
C ARG A 174 7.30 -12.62 22.50
N ASP A 175 8.10 -12.85 21.47
CA ASP A 175 8.38 -14.20 20.97
C ASP A 175 9.04 -15.05 22.05
N SER A 176 9.98 -14.49 22.81
CA SER A 176 10.60 -15.18 23.95
C SER A 176 9.61 -15.52 25.08
N LEU A 177 8.64 -14.64 25.35
CA LEU A 177 7.59 -14.88 26.34
C LEU A 177 6.66 -16.02 25.89
N VAL A 178 6.25 -16.01 24.62
CA VAL A 178 5.39 -17.04 24.04
C VAL A 178 6.12 -18.38 24.04
N GLU A 179 7.38 -18.43 23.62
CA GLU A 179 8.18 -19.66 23.63
C GLU A 179 8.32 -20.24 25.04
N ARG A 180 8.64 -19.40 26.02
CA ARG A 180 8.78 -19.83 27.43
C ARG A 180 7.47 -20.34 28.01
N ARG A 181 6.36 -19.67 27.70
CA ARG A 181 5.00 -20.10 28.07
C ARG A 181 4.64 -21.43 27.43
N ASP A 182 4.89 -21.58 26.14
CA ASP A 182 4.56 -22.80 25.39
C ASP A 182 5.41 -23.99 25.88
N ALA A 183 6.67 -23.75 26.28
CA ALA A 183 7.50 -24.76 26.94
C ALA A 183 6.94 -25.21 28.29
N LEU A 184 6.41 -24.28 29.11
CA LEU A 184 5.71 -24.60 30.36
C LEU A 184 4.43 -25.42 30.11
N TYR A 185 3.66 -25.06 29.07
CA TYR A 185 2.48 -25.84 28.65
C TYR A 185 2.82 -27.25 28.17
N ALA A 186 3.96 -27.42 27.49
CA ALA A 186 4.44 -28.73 27.08
C ALA A 186 4.87 -29.58 28.28
N ARG A 187 5.52 -28.97 29.28
CA ARG A 187 5.91 -29.65 30.53
C ARG A 187 4.72 -30.05 31.38
N SER A 188 3.64 -29.27 31.38
CA SER A 188 2.45 -29.54 32.19
C SER A 188 1.63 -30.76 31.76
N GLY A 189 2.10 -31.54 30.78
CA GLY A 189 1.48 -32.82 30.42
C GLY A 189 0.13 -32.68 29.74
N ALA A 190 -0.12 -31.53 29.09
CA ALA A 190 -1.37 -31.11 28.47
C ALA A 190 -2.42 -30.61 29.48
N LEU A 191 -2.23 -29.36 29.93
CA LEU A 191 -3.39 -28.46 29.97
C LEU A 191 -4.02 -28.52 28.58
N ASP A 192 -5.22 -29.09 28.50
CA ASP A 192 -5.96 -29.19 27.25
C ASP A 192 -6.28 -27.78 26.71
N ALA A 193 -6.71 -27.70 25.45
CA ALA A 193 -6.99 -26.42 24.80
C ALA A 193 -8.05 -25.59 25.57
N GLN A 194 -8.96 -26.27 26.28
CA GLN A 194 -9.99 -25.63 27.10
C GLN A 194 -9.38 -24.99 28.35
N ALA A 195 -8.54 -25.71 29.08
CA ALA A 195 -7.85 -25.20 30.25
C ALA A 195 -6.91 -24.02 29.92
N ARG A 196 -6.22 -24.06 28.76
CA ARG A 196 -5.44 -22.92 28.26
C ARG A 196 -6.31 -21.70 27.97
N THR A 197 -7.47 -21.92 27.36
CA THR A 197 -8.43 -20.84 27.07
C THR A 197 -8.96 -20.22 28.36
N THR A 198 -9.27 -21.05 29.35
CA THR A 198 -9.71 -20.61 30.68
C THR A 198 -8.62 -19.82 31.40
N LEU A 199 -7.37 -20.30 31.41
CA LEU A 199 -6.24 -19.56 32.00
C LEU A 199 -6.04 -18.19 31.34
N ALA A 200 -6.12 -18.11 30.00
CA ALA A 200 -6.03 -16.84 29.29
C ALA A 200 -7.23 -15.90 29.57
N ALA A 201 -8.43 -16.44 29.82
CA ALA A 201 -9.59 -15.65 30.23
C ALA A 201 -9.42 -15.09 31.66
N LEU A 202 -9.01 -15.94 32.61
CA LEU A 202 -8.76 -15.57 34.00
C LEU A 202 -7.62 -14.55 34.13
N ALA A 203 -6.53 -14.70 33.36
CA ALA A 203 -5.46 -13.72 33.31
C ALA A 203 -5.95 -12.33 32.83
N ARG A 204 -6.81 -12.30 31.80
CA ARG A 204 -7.43 -11.05 31.31
C ARG A 204 -8.32 -10.40 32.36
N GLU A 205 -9.14 -11.19 33.04
CA GLU A 205 -10.01 -10.68 34.10
C GLU A 205 -9.19 -10.10 35.26
N ARG A 206 -8.15 -10.82 35.71
CA ARG A 206 -7.23 -10.37 36.75
C ARG A 206 -6.57 -9.04 36.38
N THR A 207 -5.96 -8.92 35.20
CA THR A 207 -5.34 -7.66 34.75
C THR A 207 -6.36 -6.53 34.65
N GLY A 208 -7.59 -6.83 34.21
CA GLY A 208 -8.68 -5.86 34.18
C GLY A 208 -9.08 -5.34 35.57
N LEU A 209 -9.10 -6.21 36.58
CA LEU A 209 -9.39 -5.85 37.97
C LEU A 209 -8.23 -5.06 38.60
N GLU A 210 -6.99 -5.50 38.40
CA GLU A 210 -5.77 -4.84 38.91
C GLU A 210 -5.55 -3.44 38.28
N GLY A 211 -5.94 -3.26 37.01
CA GLY A 211 -5.80 -1.99 36.29
C GLY A 211 -6.86 -0.93 36.61
N LYS A 212 -7.90 -1.23 37.40
CA LYS A 212 -8.93 -0.25 37.77
C LYS A 212 -8.36 0.81 38.72
N LYS A 213 -8.41 2.07 38.28
CA LYS A 213 -8.01 3.24 39.09
C LYS A 213 -8.81 3.39 40.40
N ASN A 214 -10.04 2.89 40.42
CA ASN A 214 -10.94 2.88 41.59
C ASN A 214 -11.27 1.44 41.98
N ARG A 215 -10.26 0.64 42.29
CA ARG A 215 -10.45 -0.71 42.82
C ARG A 215 -11.28 -0.64 44.10
N THR A 216 -12.32 -1.45 44.17
CA THR A 216 -13.26 -1.48 45.31
C THR A 216 -12.99 -2.70 46.18
N GLU A 217 -13.40 -2.66 47.45
CA GLU A 217 -13.37 -3.84 48.33
C GLU A 217 -14.16 -5.03 47.72
N ALA A 218 -15.12 -4.76 46.83
CA ALA A 218 -15.87 -5.79 46.11
C ALA A 218 -15.06 -6.50 45.00
N ASP A 219 -13.92 -5.95 44.58
CA ASP A 219 -13.04 -6.58 43.58
C ASP A 219 -12.10 -7.64 44.22
N GLU A 220 -11.80 -7.55 45.53
CA GLU A 220 -10.95 -8.52 46.26
C GLU A 220 -11.45 -9.96 46.21
N PRO A 221 -12.72 -10.27 46.57
CA PRO A 221 -13.20 -11.66 46.53
C PRO A 221 -13.18 -12.25 45.12
N ARG A 222 -13.27 -11.41 44.07
CA ARG A 222 -13.13 -11.85 42.68
C ARG A 222 -11.69 -12.22 42.34
N LEU A 223 -10.72 -11.44 42.79
CA LEU A 223 -9.30 -11.79 42.63
C LEU A 223 -8.97 -13.10 43.35
N THR A 224 -9.44 -13.28 44.59
CA THR A 224 -9.27 -14.55 45.32
C THR A 224 -9.92 -15.74 44.59
N ALA A 225 -11.10 -15.55 43.99
CA ALA A 225 -11.77 -16.60 43.23
C ALA A 225 -10.98 -16.99 41.96
N ILE A 226 -10.45 -16.00 41.24
CA ILE A 226 -9.59 -16.24 40.07
C ILE A 226 -8.33 -17.01 40.49
N GLU A 227 -7.68 -16.63 41.59
CA GLU A 227 -6.50 -17.32 42.10
C GLU A 227 -6.79 -18.79 42.46
N ALA A 228 -7.94 -19.05 43.10
CA ALA A 228 -8.37 -20.41 43.43
C ALA A 228 -8.67 -21.26 42.18
N GLU A 229 -9.32 -20.68 41.16
CA GLU A 229 -9.63 -21.38 39.91
C GLU A 229 -8.36 -21.69 39.12
N VAL A 230 -7.43 -20.73 39.02
CA VAL A 230 -6.11 -20.95 38.42
C VAL A 230 -5.34 -22.05 39.14
N ALA A 231 -5.33 -22.05 40.47
CA ALA A 231 -4.69 -23.08 41.27
C ALA A 231 -5.29 -24.48 40.98
N GLY A 232 -6.62 -24.59 40.91
CA GLY A 232 -7.32 -25.84 40.60
C GLY A 232 -7.02 -26.38 39.19
N LEU A 233 -6.96 -25.51 38.18
CA LEU A 233 -6.57 -25.90 36.81
C LEU A 233 -5.14 -26.46 36.78
N TYR A 234 -4.23 -25.90 37.57
CA TYR A 234 -2.87 -26.39 37.63
C TYR A 234 -2.68 -27.65 38.47
N GLU A 235 -3.43 -27.80 39.57
CA GLU A 235 -3.43 -29.05 40.35
C GLU A 235 -3.95 -30.22 39.51
N ALA A 236 -4.96 -29.99 38.69
CA ALA A 236 -5.47 -30.98 37.74
C ALA A 236 -4.43 -31.37 36.68
N ALA A 237 -3.51 -30.46 36.33
CA ALA A 237 -2.43 -30.72 35.37
C ALA A 237 -1.24 -31.51 35.99
N GLY A 238 -1.15 -31.61 37.32
CA GLY A 238 -0.28 -32.55 38.06
C GLY A 238 1.25 -32.44 37.87
N ALA A 239 1.74 -31.62 36.94
CA ALA A 239 3.12 -31.67 36.46
C ALA A 239 3.95 -30.39 36.66
N LEU A 240 3.37 -29.30 37.18
CA LEU A 240 4.07 -28.03 37.45
C LEU A 240 4.29 -27.80 38.94
N THR A 241 5.50 -27.38 39.32
CA THR A 241 5.81 -26.89 40.66
C THR A 241 5.09 -25.57 40.97
N PRO A 242 4.89 -25.18 42.25
CA PRO A 242 4.31 -23.88 42.60
C PRO A 242 5.01 -22.68 41.94
N ALA A 243 6.34 -22.71 41.83
CA ALA A 243 7.11 -21.66 41.17
C ALA A 243 6.84 -21.59 39.66
N GLU A 244 6.73 -22.74 38.99
CA GLU A 244 6.40 -22.78 37.55
C GLU A 244 4.96 -22.32 37.27
N ARG A 245 4.03 -22.56 38.21
CA ARG A 245 2.65 -22.07 38.12
C ARG A 245 2.58 -20.54 38.19
N ASP A 246 3.30 -19.95 39.14
CA ASP A 246 3.42 -18.50 39.30
C ASP A 246 4.12 -17.84 38.09
N GLU A 247 5.17 -18.49 37.60
CA GLU A 247 5.87 -18.08 36.37
C GLU A 247 4.93 -18.10 35.16
N LEU A 248 4.18 -19.19 34.96
CA LEU A 248 3.25 -19.31 33.84
C LEU A 248 2.16 -18.23 33.89
N LEU A 249 1.62 -17.93 35.07
CA LEU A 249 0.64 -16.86 35.26
C LEU A 249 1.23 -15.49 34.92
N THR A 250 2.45 -15.21 35.39
CA THR A 250 3.19 -13.98 35.06
C THR A 250 3.45 -13.87 33.56
N LEU A 251 3.83 -14.97 32.91
CA LEU A 251 4.04 -15.02 31.46
C LEU A 251 2.75 -14.74 30.69
N GLU A 252 1.61 -15.30 31.11
CA GLU A 252 0.32 -15.01 30.47
C GLU A 252 -0.07 -13.54 30.61
N GLN A 253 0.16 -12.93 31.77
CA GLN A 253 -0.06 -11.49 31.97
C GLN A 253 0.82 -10.66 31.03
N HIS A 254 2.10 -10.98 30.91
CA HIS A 254 3.01 -10.26 30.01
C HIS A 254 2.67 -10.48 28.53
N VAL A 255 2.33 -11.71 28.12
CA VAL A 255 1.89 -11.99 26.74
C VAL A 255 0.63 -11.20 26.43
N GLN A 256 -0.35 -11.18 27.34
CA GLN A 256 -1.60 -10.44 27.17
C GLN A 256 -1.36 -8.92 27.10
N ALA A 257 -0.49 -8.38 27.94
CA ALA A 257 -0.10 -6.97 27.89
C ALA A 257 0.56 -6.60 26.56
N MET A 258 1.46 -7.47 26.07
CA MET A 258 2.11 -7.30 24.76
C MET A 258 1.11 -7.44 23.60
N GLN A 259 0.05 -8.22 23.76
CA GLN A 259 -0.97 -8.43 22.73
C GLN A 259 -1.75 -7.14 22.41
N VAL A 260 -1.98 -6.28 23.40
CA VAL A 260 -2.64 -4.97 23.23
C VAL A 260 -1.88 -4.09 22.23
N TRP A 261 -0.55 -4.13 22.27
CA TRP A 261 0.31 -3.37 21.37
C TRP A 261 0.57 -4.12 20.04
N HIS A 262 0.71 -5.45 20.10
CA HIS A 262 1.00 -6.29 18.92
C HIS A 262 -0.15 -6.34 17.92
N GLU A 263 -1.41 -6.40 18.37
CA GLU A 263 -2.57 -6.55 17.49
C GLU A 263 -2.76 -5.36 16.52
N PRO A 264 -2.66 -4.08 16.94
CA PRO A 264 -2.61 -2.95 16.01
C PRO A 264 -1.47 -3.03 14.99
N LEU A 265 -0.28 -3.49 15.39
CA LEU A 265 0.85 -3.65 14.48
C LEU A 265 0.56 -4.74 13.44
N GLN A 266 0.04 -5.89 13.88
CA GLN A 266 -0.31 -6.99 12.98
C GLN A 266 -1.37 -6.55 11.96
N ARG A 267 -2.43 -5.86 12.42
CA ARG A 267 -3.44 -5.29 11.52
C ARG A 267 -2.85 -4.34 10.47
N ARG A 268 -1.84 -3.54 10.83
CA ARG A 268 -1.14 -2.68 9.88
C ARG A 268 -0.32 -3.47 8.86
N LEU A 269 0.38 -4.51 9.31
CA LEU A 269 1.12 -5.41 8.42
C LEU A 269 0.18 -6.13 7.44
N ASP A 270 -0.93 -6.66 7.92
CA ASP A 270 -1.94 -7.34 7.09
C ASP A 270 -2.59 -6.36 6.09
N ALA A 271 -2.82 -5.11 6.50
CA ALA A 271 -3.31 -4.06 5.61
C ALA A 271 -2.30 -3.67 4.53
N ILE A 272 -0.99 -3.70 4.82
CA ILE A 272 0.06 -3.53 3.80
C ILE A 272 0.01 -4.68 2.79
N GLU A 273 -0.10 -5.92 3.26
CA GLU A 273 -0.17 -7.09 2.37
C GLU A 273 -1.43 -7.10 1.51
N THR A 274 -2.58 -6.74 2.08
CA THR A 274 -3.86 -6.63 1.36
C THR A 274 -3.78 -5.57 0.28
N ARG A 275 -3.22 -4.38 0.59
CA ARG A 275 -3.00 -3.31 -0.40
C ARG A 275 -2.09 -3.79 -1.53
N ARG A 276 -0.99 -4.47 -1.22
CA ARG A 276 -0.06 -4.99 -2.22
C ARG A 276 -0.75 -5.98 -3.18
N ARG A 277 -1.65 -6.83 -2.68
CA ARG A 277 -2.42 -7.76 -3.54
C ARG A 277 -3.40 -7.01 -4.44
N ALA A 278 -4.15 -6.06 -3.89
CA ALA A 278 -5.07 -5.24 -4.67
C ALA A 278 -4.34 -4.42 -5.74
N GLU A 279 -3.15 -3.89 -5.44
CA GLU A 279 -2.29 -3.19 -6.41
C GLU A 279 -1.86 -4.12 -7.54
N HIS A 280 -1.46 -5.37 -7.25
CA HIS A 280 -1.14 -6.36 -8.28
C HIS A 280 -2.34 -6.71 -9.17
N GLU A 281 -3.52 -6.86 -8.59
CA GLU A 281 -4.75 -7.11 -9.35
C GLU A 281 -5.11 -5.94 -10.26
N LEU A 282 -5.00 -4.70 -9.77
CA LEU A 282 -5.24 -3.50 -10.57
C LEU A 282 -4.25 -3.35 -11.73
N LEU A 283 -2.96 -3.65 -11.48
CA LEU A 283 -1.95 -3.64 -12.53
C LEU A 283 -2.24 -4.70 -13.59
N ALA A 284 -2.62 -5.92 -13.18
CA ALA A 284 -2.98 -6.98 -14.13
C ALA A 284 -4.20 -6.62 -14.98
N VAL A 285 -5.22 -5.97 -14.40
CA VAL A 285 -6.38 -5.47 -15.15
C VAL A 285 -5.98 -4.36 -16.11
N ALA A 286 -5.10 -3.44 -15.68
CA ALA A 286 -4.60 -2.37 -16.53
C ALA A 286 -3.78 -2.94 -17.71
N GLU A 287 -2.91 -3.91 -17.48
CA GLU A 287 -2.14 -4.60 -18.52
C GLU A 287 -3.07 -5.27 -19.54
N GLY A 288 -4.08 -6.03 -19.09
CA GLY A 288 -5.06 -6.65 -19.98
C GLY A 288 -5.82 -5.65 -20.83
N ALA A 289 -6.20 -4.49 -20.27
CA ALA A 289 -6.91 -3.45 -21.00
C ALA A 289 -6.05 -2.71 -22.04
N ILE A 290 -4.71 -2.79 -21.98
CA ILE A 290 -3.83 -2.21 -23.02
C ILE A 290 -3.56 -3.24 -24.13
N ASP A 291 -3.77 -4.54 -23.87
CA ASP A 291 -3.58 -5.60 -24.87
C ASP A 291 -4.84 -5.87 -25.73
N ASP A 292 -6.02 -5.49 -25.23
CA ASP A 292 -7.30 -5.50 -25.95
C ASP A 292 -7.48 -4.27 -26.88
#